data_AF-A0A927UJ00-F1
#
_entry.id   AF-A0A927UJ00-F1
#
_cell.length_a   1.000
_cell.length_b   1.000
_cell.length_c   1.000
_cell.angle_alpha   90.00
_cell.angle_beta   90.00
_cell.angle_gamma   90.00
#
_symmetry.space_group_name_H-M   'P 1'
#
loop_
_entity.id
_entity.type
_entity.pdbx_description
1 polymer ?
#
loop_
_entity_poly.entity_id
_entity_poly.type
_entity_poly.pdbx_seq_one_letter_code
_entity_poly.pdbx_strand_id
1 'polypeptide(L)'
;MAFVNDKLAESEIREYVVSPYQIVKDGACTIDREKNLRLYYTGHPHEDNDRHYFLFVWNETMINVSLRRNIIGNTIYWKLTGIDIPSSLDKYMVLEELENALKEYRYVGASAIKIMNNGVDVEVDFSTYLH
;
A
#
# COMPACT_ATOMS: atom_id res chain seq x y z
N MET A 1 -3.27 -5.35 -17.19
CA MET A 1 -4.35 -4.83 -16.33
C MET A 1 -3.77 -3.73 -15.47
N ALA A 2 -4.60 -2.81 -15.00
CA ALA A 2 -4.20 -1.80 -14.03
C ALA A 2 -4.57 -2.27 -12.61
N PHE A 3 -3.99 -1.64 -11.59
CA PHE A 3 -4.40 -1.85 -10.20
C PHE A 3 -5.89 -1.54 -10.02
N VAL A 4 -6.59 -2.41 -9.30
CA VAL A 4 -7.99 -2.22 -8.89
C VAL A 4 -8.14 -2.46 -7.40
N ASN A 5 -9.08 -1.79 -6.76
CA ASN A 5 -9.43 -2.09 -5.37
C ASN A 5 -10.49 -3.17 -5.38
N ASP A 6 -10.20 -4.31 -4.79
CA ASP A 6 -11.08 -5.45 -4.85
C ASP A 6 -11.20 -6.15 -3.50
N LYS A 7 -12.37 -6.75 -3.28
CA LYS A 7 -12.59 -7.68 -2.18
C LYS A 7 -12.17 -9.05 -2.66
N LEU A 8 -11.18 -9.65 -2.01
CA LEU A 8 -10.68 -10.97 -2.44
C LEU A 8 -11.74 -12.05 -2.19
N ALA A 9 -11.86 -12.99 -3.14
CA ALA A 9 -12.62 -14.21 -2.89
C ALA A 9 -11.93 -15.05 -1.79
N GLU A 10 -12.67 -15.85 -1.03
CA GLU A 10 -12.10 -16.66 0.06
C GLU A 10 -10.91 -17.53 -0.38
N SER A 11 -10.94 -18.05 -1.61
CA SER A 11 -9.86 -18.84 -2.21
C SER A 11 -8.60 -18.04 -2.55
N GLU A 12 -8.71 -16.72 -2.66
CA GLU A 12 -7.60 -15.80 -2.94
C GLU A 12 -7.03 -15.19 -1.65
N ILE A 13 -7.72 -15.37 -0.51
CA ILE A 13 -7.25 -14.86 0.79
C ILE A 13 -5.97 -15.60 1.15
N ARG A 14 -4.90 -14.83 1.33
CA ARG A 14 -3.63 -15.29 1.87
C ARG A 14 -3.46 -14.69 3.27
N GLU A 15 -2.77 -15.42 4.13
CA GLU A 15 -2.33 -14.92 5.43
C GLU A 15 -0.84 -14.62 5.35
N TYR A 16 -0.47 -13.39 5.69
CA TYR A 16 0.93 -12.98 5.73
C TYR A 16 1.34 -12.70 7.17
N VAL A 17 2.46 -13.30 7.58
CA VAL A 17 3.07 -13.03 8.88
C VAL A 17 4.01 -11.85 8.70
N VAL A 18 3.55 -10.67 9.12
CA VAL A 18 4.36 -9.44 9.17
C VAL A 18 5.01 -9.36 10.55
N SER A 19 6.32 -9.55 10.57
CA SER A 19 7.15 -9.42 11.78
C SER A 19 7.07 -7.98 12.33
N PRO A 20 6.98 -7.76 13.66
CA PRO A 20 7.15 -8.78 14.68
C PRO A 20 5.90 -9.61 15.02
N TYR A 21 4.63 -9.16 14.87
CA TYR A 21 3.47 -9.95 15.34
C TYR A 21 2.11 -9.67 14.67
N GLN A 22 2.05 -9.24 13.41
CA GLN A 22 0.76 -9.03 12.74
C GLN A 22 0.50 -10.08 11.66
N ILE A 23 -0.57 -10.86 11.83
CA ILE A 23 -1.17 -11.65 10.75
C ILE A 23 -2.07 -10.70 9.98
N VAL A 24 -1.69 -10.39 8.74
CA VAL A 24 -2.55 -9.67 7.81
C VAL A 24 -3.42 -10.71 7.12
N LYS A 25 -4.74 -10.63 7.34
CA LYS A 25 -5.74 -11.54 6.77
C LYS A 25 -6.66 -10.73 5.87
N ASP A 26 -6.47 -10.90 4.56
CA ASP A 26 -6.99 -9.95 3.58
C ASP A 26 -8.45 -10.18 3.22
N GLY A 27 -9.31 -9.28 3.70
CA GLY A 27 -10.64 -9.12 3.12
C GLY A 27 -10.64 -8.24 1.85
N ALA A 28 -9.70 -7.30 1.72
CA ALA A 28 -9.66 -6.34 0.60
C ALA A 28 -8.26 -5.75 0.39
N CYS A 29 -7.93 -5.43 -0.86
CA CYS A 29 -6.62 -4.89 -1.24
C CYS A 29 -6.66 -4.11 -2.56
N THR A 30 -5.56 -3.44 -2.87
CA THR A 30 -5.30 -2.91 -4.21
C THR A 30 -4.44 -3.92 -4.96
N ILE A 31 -4.94 -4.44 -6.08
CA ILE A 31 -4.37 -5.61 -6.76
C ILE A 31 -4.21 -5.39 -8.26
N ASP A 32 -3.07 -5.81 -8.79
CA ASP A 32 -2.87 -6.10 -10.21
C ASP A 32 -2.70 -7.61 -10.37
N ARG A 33 -3.73 -8.27 -10.91
CA ARG A 33 -3.74 -9.74 -11.08
C ARG A 33 -2.82 -10.22 -12.18
N GLU A 34 -2.59 -9.44 -13.24
CA GLU A 34 -1.71 -9.85 -14.34
C GLU A 34 -0.26 -9.82 -13.90
N LYS A 35 0.13 -8.81 -13.13
CA LYS A 35 1.48 -8.67 -12.57
C LYS A 35 1.68 -9.39 -11.24
N ASN A 36 0.62 -10.00 -10.69
CA ASN A 36 0.62 -10.64 -9.36
C ASN A 36 1.13 -9.70 -8.24
N LEU A 37 0.67 -8.45 -8.28
CA LEU A 37 1.03 -7.40 -7.31
C LEU A 37 -0.14 -7.10 -6.40
N ARG A 38 0.13 -6.94 -5.10
CA ARG A 38 -0.92 -6.62 -4.10
C ARG A 38 -0.40 -5.62 -3.09
N LEU A 39 -1.23 -4.63 -2.75
CA LEU A 39 -0.95 -3.66 -1.69
C LEU A 39 -2.02 -3.77 -0.61
N TYR A 40 -1.55 -3.95 0.62
CA TYR A 40 -2.36 -4.14 1.81
C TYR A 40 -2.03 -3.09 2.84
N TYR A 41 -3.05 -2.59 3.52
CA TYR A 41 -2.86 -1.71 4.67
C TYR A 41 -2.79 -2.52 5.95
N THR A 42 -1.70 -2.36 6.70
CA THR A 42 -1.42 -3.17 7.88
C THR A 42 -1.63 -2.40 9.19
N GLY A 43 -1.82 -1.08 9.09
CA GLY A 43 -2.21 -0.23 10.22
C GLY A 43 -1.37 1.03 10.34
N HIS A 44 -1.44 1.66 11.50
CA HIS A 44 -0.59 2.78 11.92
C HIS A 44 -0.23 2.57 13.39
N PRO A 45 0.90 3.12 13.87
CA PRO A 45 1.22 3.10 15.28
C PRO A 45 0.27 4.03 16.04
N HIS A 46 -0.11 3.64 17.26
CA HIS A 46 -1.06 4.43 18.09
C HIS A 46 -0.54 5.85 18.42
N GLU A 47 0.78 6.02 18.44
CA GLU A 47 1.45 7.27 18.82
C GLU A 47 1.69 8.23 17.64
N ASP A 48 1.57 7.77 16.38
CA ASP A 48 1.83 8.57 15.18
C ASP A 48 0.79 8.23 14.09
N ASN A 49 -0.36 8.89 14.17
CA ASN A 49 -1.51 8.66 13.27
C ASN A 49 -1.26 9.07 11.81
N ASP A 50 -0.18 9.80 11.55
CA ASP A 50 0.21 10.17 10.19
C ASP A 50 1.08 9.09 9.54
N ARG A 51 1.65 8.17 10.33
CA ARG A 51 2.50 7.10 9.82
C ARG A 51 1.67 5.85 9.57
N HIS A 52 1.65 5.40 8.32
CA HIS A 52 0.92 4.23 7.88
C HIS A 52 1.87 3.14 7.42
N TYR A 53 1.56 1.90 7.77
CA TYR A 53 2.27 0.73 7.34
C TYR A 53 1.45 -0.02 6.30
N PHE A 54 2.16 -0.51 5.29
CA PHE A 54 1.62 -1.28 4.20
C PHE A 54 2.50 -2.49 3.94
N LEU A 55 1.87 -3.55 3.43
CA LEU A 55 2.54 -4.71 2.88
C LEU A 55 2.33 -4.69 1.37
N PHE A 56 3.44 -4.57 0.63
CA PHE A 56 3.43 -4.68 -0.82
C PHE A 56 3.97 -6.05 -1.22
N VAL A 57 3.12 -6.87 -1.82
CA VAL A 57 3.49 -8.20 -2.31
C VAL A 57 3.82 -8.09 -3.79
N TRP A 58 5.11 -8.25 -4.10
CA TRP A 58 5.66 -8.23 -5.45
C TRP A 58 6.02 -9.64 -5.89
N ASN A 59 5.26 -10.26 -6.80
CA ASN A 59 5.52 -11.63 -7.26
C ASN A 59 5.81 -12.60 -6.09
N GLU A 60 4.91 -12.60 -5.10
CA GLU A 60 5.01 -13.40 -3.86
C GLU A 60 6.10 -12.96 -2.85
N THR A 61 6.91 -11.97 -3.20
CA THR A 61 7.88 -11.37 -2.28
C THR A 61 7.20 -10.30 -1.44
N MET A 62 7.31 -10.40 -0.11
CA MET A 62 6.78 -9.43 0.82
C MET A 62 7.73 -8.25 1.01
N ILE A 63 7.24 -7.04 0.79
CA ILE A 63 7.98 -5.79 0.95
C ILE A 63 7.23 -4.93 1.96
N ASN A 64 7.86 -4.66 3.11
CA ASN A 64 7.30 -3.76 4.11
C ASN A 64 7.49 -2.32 3.66
N VAL A 65 6.42 -1.54 3.74
CA VAL A 65 6.40 -0.15 3.32
C VAL A 65 5.87 0.70 4.47
N SER A 66 6.57 1.79 4.78
CA SER A 66 6.10 2.82 5.70
C SER A 66 5.96 4.13 4.96
N LEU A 67 4.79 4.73 5.07
CA LEU A 67 4.40 5.97 4.41
C LEU A 67 3.92 6.96 5.47
N ARG A 68 4.17 8.24 5.24
CA ARG A 68 3.51 9.30 5.98
C ARG A 68 2.40 9.89 5.14
N ARG A 69 1.21 10.04 5.70
CA ARG A 69 0.06 10.69 5.08
C ARG A 69 0.01 12.16 5.47
N ASN A 70 -0.26 13.01 4.49
CA ASN A 70 -0.68 14.38 4.71
C ASN A 70 -1.90 14.67 3.85
N ILE A 71 -2.87 15.43 4.36
CA ILE A 71 -4.10 15.78 3.64
C ILE A 71 -4.15 17.30 3.53
N ILE A 72 -4.07 17.82 2.30
CA ILE A 72 -4.16 19.26 2.03
C ILE A 72 -5.32 19.49 1.07
N GLY A 73 -6.37 20.14 1.57
CA GLY A 73 -7.61 20.32 0.81
C GLY A 73 -8.22 18.98 0.42
N ASN A 74 -8.27 18.71 -0.89
CA ASN A 74 -8.82 17.48 -1.46
C ASN A 74 -7.74 16.55 -2.03
N THR A 75 -6.49 16.73 -1.59
CA THR A 75 -5.35 15.96 -2.06
C THR A 75 -4.74 15.18 -0.90
N ILE A 76 -4.52 13.88 -1.11
CA ILE A 76 -3.78 13.01 -0.20
C ILE A 76 -2.34 12.91 -0.70
N TYR A 77 -1.39 13.29 0.15
CA TYR A 77 0.03 13.18 -0.10
C TYR A 77 0.58 12.01 0.70
N TRP A 78 1.14 11.04 -0.02
CA TRP A 78 1.88 9.92 0.56
C TRP A 78 3.36 10.18 0.40
N LYS A 79 4.09 10.27 1.52
CA LYS A 79 5.55 10.38 1.51
C LYS A 79 6.17 9.07 1.98
N LEU A 80 7.05 8.48 1.17
CA LEU A 80 7.76 7.27 1.58
C LEU A 80 8.75 7.58 2.70
N THR A 81 8.58 6.92 3.84
CA THR A 81 9.45 7.09 5.01
C THR A 81 10.38 5.90 5.24
N GLY A 82 10.09 4.73 4.66
CA GLY A 82 10.91 3.53 4.79
C GLY A 82 10.38 2.40 3.92
N ILE A 83 11.27 1.64 3.30
CA ILE A 83 10.94 0.48 2.48
C ILE A 83 12.08 -0.55 2.54
N ASP A 84 11.73 -1.82 2.69
CA ASP A 84 12.70 -2.92 2.75
C ASP A 84 12.64 -3.75 1.46
N ILE A 85 13.33 -3.29 0.41
CA ILE A 85 13.40 -3.99 -0.88
C ILE A 85 14.54 -5.01 -0.86
N PRO A 86 14.28 -6.31 -1.09
CA PRO A 86 15.33 -7.31 -1.25
C PRO A 86 16.29 -6.96 -2.39
N SER A 87 17.60 -7.16 -2.18
CA SER A 87 18.63 -6.84 -3.17
C SER A 87 18.52 -7.63 -4.48
N SER A 88 17.73 -8.71 -4.50
CA SER A 88 17.42 -9.50 -5.69
C SER A 88 16.38 -8.86 -6.61
N LEU A 89 15.69 -7.81 -6.17
CA LEU A 89 14.68 -7.11 -6.96
C LEU A 89 15.21 -5.80 -7.53
N ASP A 90 14.72 -5.43 -8.71
CA ASP A 90 14.98 -4.11 -9.27
C ASP A 90 14.25 -3.04 -8.45
N LYS A 91 15.02 -2.20 -7.77
CA LYS A 91 14.52 -1.13 -6.90
C LYS A 91 13.59 -0.18 -7.65
N TYR A 92 13.94 0.21 -8.88
CA TYR A 92 13.19 1.20 -9.63
C TYR A 92 11.84 0.65 -10.08
N MET A 93 11.82 -0.59 -10.58
CA MET A 93 10.56 -1.26 -10.93
C MET A 93 9.65 -1.43 -9.71
N VAL A 94 10.22 -1.83 -8.56
CA VAL A 94 9.46 -1.97 -7.30
C VAL A 94 8.81 -0.66 -6.90
N LEU A 95 9.58 0.44 -6.92
CA LEU A 95 9.06 1.76 -6.58
C LEU A 95 8.00 2.24 -7.59
N GLU A 96 8.20 2.01 -8.88
CA GLU A 96 7.23 2.40 -9.92
C GLU A 96 5.86 1.73 -9.72
N GLU A 97 5.81 0.40 -9.52
CA GLU A 97 4.51 -0.25 -9.31
C GLU A 97 3.92 0.06 -7.94
N LEU A 98 4.74 0.29 -6.91
CA LEU A 98 4.25 0.75 -5.62
C LEU A 98 3.58 2.13 -5.76
N GLU A 99 4.16 3.04 -6.52
CA GLU A 99 3.58 4.34 -6.81
C GLU A 99 2.22 4.19 -7.53
N ASN A 100 2.16 3.31 -8.53
CA ASN A 100 0.92 3.02 -9.27
C ASN A 100 -0.14 2.38 -8.36
N ALA A 101 0.25 1.48 -7.46
CA ALA A 101 -0.65 0.89 -6.49
C ALA A 101 -1.22 1.93 -5.51
N LEU A 102 -0.39 2.86 -5.04
CA LEU A 102 -0.80 3.92 -4.11
C LEU A 102 -1.73 4.95 -4.73
N LYS A 103 -1.54 5.28 -6.02
CA LYS A 103 -2.46 6.15 -6.77
C LYS A 103 -3.86 5.55 -6.85
N GLU A 104 -3.93 4.23 -7.01
CA GLU A 104 -5.20 3.52 -7.06
C GLU A 104 -5.77 3.19 -5.68
N TYR A 105 -4.97 3.19 -4.63
CA TYR A 105 -5.41 2.78 -3.29
C TYR A 105 -6.61 3.59 -2.76
N ARG A 106 -7.73 2.90 -2.49
CA ARG A 106 -9.02 3.49 -2.06
C ARG A 106 -9.55 2.96 -0.73
N TYR A 107 -8.86 2.03 -0.06
CA TYR A 107 -9.46 1.28 1.04
C TYR A 107 -9.31 2.00 2.40
N VAL A 108 -10.42 2.36 3.03
CA VAL A 108 -10.49 2.82 4.43
C VAL A 108 -11.43 1.88 5.17
N GLY A 109 -11.00 1.37 6.33
CA GLY A 109 -11.72 0.36 7.12
C GLY A 109 -13.16 0.73 7.49
N ALA A 110 -13.92 -0.28 7.94
CA ALA A 110 -15.38 -0.29 8.08
C ALA A 110 -16.02 0.76 9.03
N SER A 111 -15.25 1.64 9.66
CA SER A 111 -15.78 2.70 10.52
C SER A 111 -15.00 4.00 10.33
N ALA A 112 -15.70 5.00 9.80
CA ALA A 112 -15.29 6.40 9.67
C ALA A 112 -14.13 6.67 8.68
N ILE A 113 -14.46 6.69 7.40
CA ILE A 113 -14.47 7.87 6.52
C ILE A 113 -14.53 7.29 5.10
N LYS A 114 -15.67 7.46 4.43
CA LYS A 114 -15.74 7.32 2.97
C LYS A 114 -14.90 8.45 2.37
N ILE A 115 -13.58 8.29 2.29
CA ILE A 115 -12.85 8.95 1.22
C ILE A 115 -13.03 8.03 0.02
N MET A 116 -14.17 8.17 -0.64
CA MET A 116 -14.21 7.72 -2.03
C MET A 116 -13.17 8.58 -2.74
N ASN A 117 -12.18 8.01 -3.44
CA ASN A 117 -11.33 8.75 -4.39
C ASN A 117 -12.16 9.29 -5.59
N ASN A 118 -13.45 9.56 -5.41
CA ASN A 118 -14.24 10.31 -6.38
C ASN A 118 -13.91 11.79 -6.18
N GLY A 119 -12.91 12.23 -6.94
CA GLY A 119 -12.47 13.62 -7.01
C GLY A 119 -11.31 14.00 -6.09
N VAL A 120 -10.71 13.06 -5.35
CA VAL A 120 -9.52 13.30 -4.51
C VAL A 120 -8.26 13.06 -5.34
N ASP A 121 -7.34 14.03 -5.35
CA ASP A 121 -6.04 13.87 -5.99
C ASP A 121 -5.09 13.09 -5.08
N VAL A 122 -4.27 12.20 -5.63
CA VAL A 122 -3.26 11.45 -4.88
C VAL A 122 -1.89 11.78 -5.42
N GLU A 123 -1.03 12.30 -4.54
CA GLU A 123 0.37 12.56 -4.85
C GLU A 123 1.27 11.66 -4.01
N VAL A 124 2.34 11.16 -4.63
CA VAL A 124 3.28 10.22 -4.03
C VAL A 124 4.69 10.75 -4.18
N ASP A 125 5.41 10.91 -3.07
CA ASP A 125 6.78 11.43 -3.04
C ASP A 125 7.77 10.35 -2.60
N PHE A 126 8.54 9.86 -3.57
CA PHE A 126 9.64 8.89 -3.41
C PHE A 126 11.02 9.50 -3.64
N SER A 127 11.13 10.82 -3.79
CA SER A 127 12.37 11.53 -4.17
C SER A 127 13.57 11.12 -3.31
N THR A 128 13.36 10.93 -2.01
CA THR A 128 14.40 10.49 -1.06
C THR A 128 15.02 9.12 -1.37
N TYR A 129 14.41 8.31 -2.23
CA TYR A 129 14.82 6.93 -2.53
C TYR A 129 15.26 6.71 -3.98
N LEU A 130 15.25 7.74 -4.83
CA LEU A 130 15.62 7.66 -6.26
C LEU A 130 17.07 8.08 -6.55
N HIS A 131 17.92 8.15 -5.51
CA HIS A 131 19.34 8.48 -5.61
C HIS A 131 20.24 7.26 -5.38
#